data_AF-A0A7R9VFB1-F1
#
_entry.id   AF-A0A7R9VFB1-F1
#
_cell.length_a   1.000
_cell.length_b   1.000
_cell.length_c   1.000
_cell.angle_alpha   90.00
_cell.angle_beta   90.00
_cell.angle_gamma   90.00
#
_symmetry.space_group_name_H-M   'P 1'
#
loop_
_entity.id
_entity.type
_entity.pdbx_description
1 polymer ?
#
loop_
_entity_poly.entity_id
_entity_poly.type
_entity_poly.pdbx_seq_one_letter_code
_entity_poly.pdbx_strand_id
1 'polypeptide(L)'
;MIDPQTNPTGEEFEAYNIRRWGSSGWTRHLKSEGRKDGAKFEKWTWWPNTSKAHQLVLFAERSGIDTNASNRALFEAVYEEGMNISLVEVLVQIGSERLNLDATKLRQFLEGDEGKREVVRQIQTGRQKYRISGVPYFIVGRDGSDELPYGLSGAQTSRTFLQCFEELCEDM
;
A
#
# COMPACT_ATOMS: atom_id res chain seq x y z
N MET A 1 -5.13 4.46 1.03
CA MET A 1 -6.51 4.56 1.57
C MET A 1 -7.19 3.23 1.34
N ILE A 2 -7.88 2.68 2.33
CA ILE A 2 -8.65 1.43 2.17
C ILE A 2 -10.06 1.81 1.70
N ASP A 3 -10.53 1.18 0.63
CA ASP A 3 -11.94 1.29 0.20
C ASP A 3 -12.81 0.36 1.06
N PRO A 4 -13.67 0.89 1.96
CA PRO A 4 -14.51 0.06 2.80
C PRO A 4 -15.65 -0.63 2.04
N GLN A 5 -15.89 -0.27 0.78
CA GLN A 5 -16.97 -0.84 -0.05
C GLN A 5 -16.52 -2.03 -0.90
N THR A 6 -15.23 -2.38 -0.88
CA THR A 6 -14.73 -3.58 -1.56
C THR A 6 -15.19 -4.83 -0.80
N ASN A 7 -15.70 -5.83 -1.51
CA ASN A 7 -16.12 -7.10 -0.91
C ASN A 7 -15.01 -7.66 0.01
N PRO A 8 -15.31 -8.12 1.25
CA PRO A 8 -14.30 -8.69 2.15
C PRO A 8 -13.44 -9.82 1.55
N THR A 9 -13.97 -10.57 0.58
CA THR A 9 -13.22 -11.63 -0.12
C THR A 9 -12.59 -11.15 -1.44
N GLY A 10 -12.58 -9.85 -1.72
CA GLY A 10 -12.14 -9.27 -2.98
C GLY A 10 -13.21 -9.34 -4.08
N GLU A 11 -12.99 -8.60 -5.16
CA GLU A 11 -13.82 -8.60 -6.36
C GLU A 11 -12.95 -8.88 -7.58
N GLU A 12 -13.52 -9.51 -8.61
CA GLU A 12 -12.84 -9.61 -9.91
C GLU A 12 -12.52 -8.20 -10.44
N PHE A 13 -11.30 -8.00 -10.91
CA PHE A 13 -10.76 -6.68 -11.27
C PHE A 13 -11.68 -5.94 -12.24
N GLU A 14 -12.09 -6.59 -13.33
CA GLU A 14 -12.92 -5.92 -14.34
C GLU A 14 -14.32 -5.60 -13.81
N ALA A 15 -14.91 -6.50 -13.03
CA ALA A 15 -16.23 -6.29 -12.43
C ALA A 15 -16.24 -5.09 -11.46
N TYR A 16 -15.21 -4.97 -10.61
CA TYR A 16 -15.06 -3.82 -9.72
C TYR A 16 -14.91 -2.52 -10.51
N ASN A 17 -14.03 -2.51 -11.52
CA ASN A 17 -13.76 -1.32 -12.32
C ASN A 17 -14.99 -0.83 -13.11
N ILE A 18 -15.75 -1.75 -13.71
CA ILE A 18 -17.01 -1.42 -14.40
C ILE A 18 -18.01 -0.83 -13.41
N ARG A 19 -18.20 -1.46 -12.24
CA ARG A 19 -19.13 -0.97 -11.22
C ARG A 19 -18.75 0.40 -10.67
N ARG A 20 -17.45 0.66 -10.48
CA ARG A 20 -16.95 1.87 -9.83
C ARG A 20 -16.77 3.05 -10.79
N TRP A 21 -16.27 2.78 -12.00
CA TRP A 21 -15.83 3.80 -12.96
C TRP A 21 -16.32 3.56 -14.40
N GLY A 22 -17.13 2.53 -14.64
CA GLY A 22 -17.66 2.20 -15.96
C GLY A 22 -16.69 1.46 -16.89
N SER A 23 -15.39 1.42 -16.57
CA SER A 23 -14.38 0.61 -17.27
C SER A 23 -13.05 0.57 -16.50
N SER A 24 -12.17 -0.37 -16.88
CA SER A 24 -10.76 -0.40 -16.44
C SER A 24 -9.82 0.47 -17.30
N GLY A 25 -10.37 1.32 -18.19
CA GLY A 25 -9.58 2.06 -19.19
C GLY A 25 -8.52 3.01 -18.60
N TRP A 26 -8.73 3.50 -17.38
CA TRP A 26 -7.77 4.34 -16.66
C TRP A 26 -6.43 3.61 -16.39
N THR A 27 -6.45 2.28 -16.29
CA THR A 27 -5.23 1.49 -16.02
C THR A 27 -4.26 1.47 -17.20
N ARG A 28 -4.68 1.87 -18.40
CA ARG A 28 -3.80 1.90 -19.58
C ARG A 28 -2.60 2.82 -19.35
N HIS A 29 -2.83 4.01 -18.80
CA HIS A 29 -1.77 4.96 -18.49
C HIS A 29 -0.88 4.43 -17.36
N LEU A 30 -1.48 3.91 -16.28
CA LEU A 30 -0.76 3.28 -15.16
C LEU A 30 0.21 2.19 -15.64
N LYS A 31 -0.26 1.26 -16.47
CA LYS A 31 0.55 0.18 -17.03
C LYS A 31 1.68 0.70 -17.94
N SER A 32 1.42 1.79 -18.66
CA SER A 32 2.43 2.42 -19.52
C SER A 32 3.55 3.06 -18.72
N GLU A 33 3.21 3.77 -17.65
CA GLU A 33 4.20 4.40 -16.78
C GLU A 33 4.95 3.34 -15.96
N GLY A 34 4.25 2.42 -15.32
CA GLY A 34 4.86 1.38 -14.48
C GLY A 34 5.88 0.51 -15.21
N ARG A 35 5.68 0.23 -16.51
CA ARG A 35 6.64 -0.53 -17.31
C ARG A 35 8.04 0.11 -17.38
N LYS A 36 8.13 1.45 -17.26
CA LYS A 36 9.43 2.15 -17.23
C LYS A 36 10.21 1.82 -15.96
N ASP A 37 9.50 1.48 -14.89
CA ASP A 37 10.05 1.15 -13.57
C ASP A 37 10.00 -0.35 -13.24
N GLY A 38 9.64 -1.19 -14.23
CA GLY A 38 9.54 -2.65 -14.07
C GLY A 38 8.23 -3.17 -13.45
N ALA A 39 7.27 -2.30 -13.14
CA ALA A 39 5.95 -2.66 -12.62
C ALA A 39 4.94 -2.81 -13.78
N LYS A 40 4.62 -4.05 -14.16
CA LYS A 40 3.87 -4.32 -15.40
C LYS A 40 2.36 -4.36 -15.21
N PHE A 41 1.91 -4.77 -14.02
CA PHE A 41 0.50 -5.01 -13.69
C PHE A 41 -0.18 -5.98 -14.68
N GLU A 42 0.55 -7.01 -15.12
CA GLU A 42 0.08 -7.93 -16.17
C GLU A 42 -0.92 -8.95 -15.66
N LYS A 43 -0.79 -9.38 -14.39
CA LYS A 43 -1.68 -10.40 -13.80
C LYS A 43 -2.64 -9.82 -12.77
N TRP A 44 -2.98 -8.55 -12.87
CA TRP A 44 -3.92 -7.93 -11.95
C TRP A 44 -5.35 -8.48 -12.14
N THR A 45 -5.66 -9.59 -11.46
CA THR A 45 -6.93 -10.33 -11.56
C THR A 45 -7.96 -9.87 -10.54
N TRP A 46 -7.52 -9.50 -9.33
CA TRP A 46 -8.41 -9.16 -8.22
C TRP A 46 -8.30 -7.69 -7.83
N TRP A 47 -9.43 -7.08 -7.50
CA TRP A 47 -9.49 -5.86 -6.71
C TRP A 47 -9.65 -6.24 -5.23
N PRO A 48 -8.57 -6.22 -4.42
CA PRO A 48 -8.62 -6.79 -3.09
C PRO A 48 -9.18 -5.83 -2.04
N ASN A 49 -9.81 -6.36 -1.00
CA ASN A 49 -9.98 -5.64 0.26
C ASN A 49 -8.67 -5.70 1.05
N THR A 50 -7.97 -4.56 1.15
CA THR A 50 -6.62 -4.51 1.70
C THR A 50 -6.53 -4.37 3.22
N SER A 51 -7.66 -4.47 3.94
CA SER A 51 -7.67 -4.30 5.41
C SER A 51 -6.75 -5.29 6.13
N LYS A 52 -6.85 -6.58 5.78
CA LYS A 52 -6.00 -7.62 6.37
C LYS A 52 -4.57 -7.57 5.83
N ALA A 53 -4.37 -7.12 4.59
CA ALA A 53 -3.03 -6.89 4.05
C ALA A 53 -2.26 -5.81 4.85
N HIS A 54 -2.94 -4.74 5.27
CA HIS A 54 -2.35 -3.76 6.18
C HIS A 54 -2.05 -4.32 7.57
N GLN A 55 -2.86 -5.26 8.08
CA GLN A 55 -2.54 -5.98 9.32
C GLN A 55 -1.29 -6.86 9.15
N LEU A 56 -1.09 -7.49 7.99
CA LEU A 56 0.14 -8.23 7.68
C LEU A 56 1.36 -7.30 7.71
N VAL A 57 1.28 -6.11 7.10
CA VAL A 57 2.39 -5.13 7.14
C VAL A 57 2.72 -4.74 8.57
N LEU A 58 1.71 -4.46 9.40
CA LEU A 58 1.90 -4.15 10.82
C LEU A 58 2.53 -5.32 11.61
N PHE A 59 2.07 -6.55 11.34
CA PHE A 59 2.63 -7.74 11.98
C PHE A 59 4.09 -7.98 11.57
N ALA A 60 4.40 -7.79 10.28
CA ALA A 60 5.74 -7.90 9.73
C ALA A 60 6.68 -6.88 10.38
N GLU A 61 6.26 -5.61 10.46
CA GLU A 61 7.01 -4.54 11.12
C GLU A 61 7.31 -4.87 12.59
N ARG A 62 6.31 -5.32 13.35
CA ARG A 62 6.47 -5.76 14.74
C ARG A 62 7.39 -6.98 14.89
N SER A 63 7.58 -7.75 13.81
CA SER A 63 8.47 -8.90 13.74
C SER A 63 9.87 -8.53 13.24
N GLY A 64 10.16 -7.25 13.03
CA GLY A 64 11.46 -6.76 12.56
C GLY A 64 11.65 -6.80 11.04
N ILE A 65 10.58 -7.05 10.27
CA ILE A 65 10.61 -7.00 8.81
C ILE A 65 10.33 -5.58 8.35
N ASP A 66 11.19 -5.04 7.51
CA ASP A 66 11.01 -3.72 6.91
C ASP A 66 9.69 -3.60 6.12
N THR A 67 9.02 -2.46 6.23
CA THR A 67 7.72 -2.25 5.57
C THR A 67 7.82 -2.24 4.04
N ASN A 68 8.97 -1.89 3.46
CA ASN A 68 9.20 -2.01 2.01
C ASN A 68 9.17 -3.48 1.58
N ALA A 69 9.78 -4.39 2.36
CA ALA A 69 9.78 -5.81 2.03
C ALA A 69 8.36 -6.40 2.05
N SER A 70 7.56 -6.11 3.07
CA SER A 70 6.18 -6.59 3.16
C SER A 70 5.25 -5.96 2.10
N ASN A 71 5.39 -4.65 1.84
CA ASN A 71 4.63 -3.98 0.78
C ASN A 71 5.00 -4.53 -0.61
N ARG A 72 6.29 -4.76 -0.88
CA ARG A 72 6.75 -5.35 -2.15
C ARG A 72 6.14 -6.73 -2.37
N ALA A 73 6.21 -7.60 -1.35
CA ALA A 73 5.65 -8.94 -1.43
C ALA A 73 4.14 -8.92 -1.75
N LEU A 74 3.39 -7.98 -1.16
CA LEU A 74 1.96 -7.79 -1.45
C LEU A 74 1.71 -7.24 -2.85
N PHE A 75 2.50 -6.26 -3.31
CA PHE A 75 2.35 -5.70 -4.65
C PHE A 75 2.64 -6.73 -5.75
N GLU A 76 3.72 -7.50 -5.60
CA GLU A 76 4.05 -8.59 -6.53
C GLU A 76 2.93 -9.64 -6.58
N ALA A 77 2.46 -10.07 -5.41
CA ALA A 77 1.37 -11.04 -5.30
C ALA A 77 0.09 -10.57 -6.04
N VAL A 78 -0.32 -9.31 -5.88
CA VAL A 78 -1.54 -8.79 -6.53
C VAL A 78 -1.33 -8.53 -8.02
N TYR A 79 -0.30 -7.78 -8.37
CA TYR A 79 -0.19 -7.16 -9.69
C TYR A 79 0.55 -8.04 -10.71
N GLU A 80 1.48 -8.88 -10.26
CA GLU A 80 2.33 -9.69 -11.13
C GLU A 80 2.03 -11.19 -11.04
N GLU A 81 1.30 -11.61 -10.01
CA GLU A 81 0.93 -13.01 -9.80
C GLU A 81 -0.58 -13.27 -9.78
N GLY A 82 -1.40 -12.22 -9.59
CA GLY A 82 -2.86 -12.33 -9.60
C GLY A 82 -3.44 -13.03 -8.39
N MET A 83 -2.73 -13.01 -7.27
CA MET A 83 -3.21 -13.53 -5.99
C MET A 83 -4.24 -12.59 -5.36
N ASN A 84 -5.22 -13.18 -4.66
CA ASN A 84 -6.24 -12.42 -3.94
C ASN A 84 -5.82 -12.20 -2.47
N ILE A 85 -5.21 -11.05 -2.19
CA ILE A 85 -4.75 -10.69 -0.83
C ILE A 85 -5.86 -10.27 0.14
N SER A 86 -7.14 -10.40 -0.25
CA SER A 86 -8.26 -10.26 0.68
C SER A 86 -8.40 -11.48 1.60
N LEU A 87 -7.81 -12.61 1.18
CA LEU A 87 -7.96 -13.91 1.82
C LEU A 87 -6.83 -14.18 2.82
N VAL A 88 -7.19 -14.69 3.99
CA VAL A 88 -6.23 -14.92 5.09
C VAL A 88 -5.18 -15.96 4.69
N GLU A 89 -5.59 -17.04 4.04
CA GLU A 89 -4.70 -18.11 3.60
C GLU A 89 -3.64 -17.61 2.61
N VAL A 90 -4.00 -16.71 1.70
CA VAL A 90 -3.07 -16.07 0.76
C VAL A 90 -2.08 -15.18 1.53
N LEU A 91 -2.56 -14.38 2.47
CA LEU A 91 -1.69 -13.53 3.30
C LEU A 91 -0.73 -14.35 4.17
N VAL A 92 -1.20 -15.45 4.76
CA VAL A 92 -0.36 -16.36 5.55
C VAL A 92 0.72 -16.99 4.67
N GLN A 93 0.36 -17.44 3.46
CA GLN A 93 1.32 -17.98 2.50
C GLN A 93 2.40 -16.94 2.15
N ILE A 94 1.99 -15.72 1.78
CA ILE A 94 2.91 -14.62 1.46
C ILE A 94 3.85 -14.33 2.64
N GLY A 95 3.27 -14.20 3.84
CA GLY A 95 4.03 -13.90 5.05
C GLY A 95 5.06 -14.98 5.41
N SER A 96 4.70 -16.26 5.30
CA SER A 96 5.62 -17.34 5.61
C SER A 96 6.69 -17.52 4.52
N GLU A 97 6.30 -17.54 3.25
CA GLU A 97 7.19 -17.91 2.15
C GLU A 97 8.15 -16.78 1.76
N ARG A 98 7.69 -15.52 1.82
CA ARG A 98 8.46 -14.36 1.32
C ARG A 98 9.08 -13.53 2.43
N LEU A 99 8.46 -13.53 3.61
CA LEU A 99 8.87 -12.68 4.74
C LEU A 99 9.38 -13.49 5.93
N ASN A 100 9.42 -14.83 5.82
CA ASN A 100 9.87 -15.74 6.87
C ASN A 100 9.14 -15.54 8.22
N LEU A 101 7.85 -15.20 8.17
CA LEU A 101 7.00 -15.04 9.34
C LEU A 101 6.44 -16.38 9.82
N ASP A 102 6.19 -16.48 11.13
CA ASP A 102 5.50 -17.63 11.72
C ASP A 102 4.04 -17.69 11.23
N ALA A 103 3.75 -18.69 10.38
CA ALA A 103 2.45 -18.86 9.76
C ALA A 103 1.30 -19.01 10.77
N THR A 104 1.55 -19.67 11.91
CA THR A 104 0.53 -19.89 12.94
C THR A 104 0.21 -18.58 13.65
N LYS A 105 1.23 -17.82 14.07
CA LYS A 105 1.04 -16.52 14.73
C LYS A 105 0.41 -15.50 13.79
N LEU A 106 0.87 -15.45 12.54
CA LEU A 106 0.30 -14.55 11.54
C LEU A 106 -1.17 -14.88 11.29
N ARG A 107 -1.54 -16.16 11.15
CA ARG A 107 -2.93 -16.58 10.99
C ARG A 107 -3.78 -16.13 12.19
N GLN A 108 -3.33 -16.40 13.40
CA GLN A 108 -4.04 -15.99 14.62
C GLN A 108 -4.24 -14.47 14.68
N PHE A 109 -3.19 -13.70 14.36
CA PHE A 109 -3.24 -12.24 14.33
C PHE A 109 -4.27 -11.72 13.31
N LEU A 110 -4.28 -12.31 12.11
CA LEU A 110 -5.20 -11.93 11.03
C LEU A 110 -6.64 -12.33 11.34
N GLU A 111 -6.89 -13.57 11.78
CA GLU A 111 -8.24 -14.08 12.08
C GLU A 111 -8.84 -13.42 13.34
N GLY A 112 -7.99 -13.08 14.32
CA GLY A 112 -8.36 -12.36 15.54
C GLY A 112 -8.57 -10.85 15.36
N ASP A 113 -8.41 -10.33 14.14
CA ASP A 113 -8.47 -8.90 13.83
C ASP A 113 -7.50 -8.05 14.69
N GLU A 114 -6.38 -8.64 15.12
CA GLU A 114 -5.35 -7.95 15.89
C GLU A 114 -4.69 -6.85 15.04
N GLY A 115 -4.32 -5.73 15.67
CA GLY A 115 -3.74 -4.59 14.96
C GLY A 115 -4.72 -3.78 14.08
N LYS A 116 -5.94 -4.27 13.81
CA LYS A 116 -6.96 -3.55 13.01
C LYS A 116 -7.23 -2.13 13.51
N ARG A 117 -7.37 -1.96 14.83
CA ARG A 117 -7.58 -0.64 15.45
C ARG A 117 -6.41 0.31 15.23
N GLU A 118 -5.19 -0.22 15.19
CA GLU A 118 -3.99 0.57 14.96
C GLU A 118 -3.89 1.01 13.50
N VAL A 119 -4.11 0.10 12.56
CA VAL A 119 -4.20 0.43 11.12
C VAL A 119 -5.24 1.52 10.87
N VAL A 120 -6.44 1.39 11.44
CA VAL A 120 -7.50 2.40 11.32
C VAL A 120 -7.05 3.75 11.90
N ARG A 121 -6.38 3.74 13.06
CA ARG A 121 -5.86 4.95 13.69
C ARG A 121 -4.82 5.64 12.80
N GLN A 122 -3.86 4.89 12.23
CA GLN A 122 -2.86 5.44 11.31
C GLN A 122 -3.50 6.12 10.08
N ILE A 123 -4.52 5.47 9.48
CA ILE A 123 -5.27 6.05 8.36
C ILE A 123 -6.01 7.33 8.78
N GLN A 124 -6.64 7.33 9.97
CA GLN A 124 -7.33 8.49 10.51
C GLN A 124 -6.36 9.64 10.79
N THR A 125 -5.19 9.37 11.37
CA THR A 125 -4.14 10.37 11.58
C THR A 125 -3.72 10.99 10.25
N GLY A 126 -3.46 10.19 9.21
CA GLY A 126 -3.14 10.68 7.87
C GLY A 126 -4.21 11.64 7.30
N ARG A 127 -5.48 11.25 7.43
CA ARG A 127 -6.62 12.06 6.94
C ARG A 127 -6.83 13.33 7.75
N GLN A 128 -6.79 13.26 9.07
CA GLN A 128 -7.17 14.38 9.94
C GLN A 128 -6.02 15.37 10.14
N LYS A 129 -4.82 14.86 10.43
CA LYS A 129 -3.65 15.69 10.73
C LYS A 129 -3.06 16.29 9.45
N TYR A 130 -2.95 15.49 8.40
CA TYR A 130 -2.25 15.88 7.16
C TYR A 130 -3.19 16.10 5.97
N ARG A 131 -4.52 16.02 6.17
CA ARG A 131 -5.54 16.22 5.13
C ARG A 131 -5.35 15.32 3.89
N ILE A 132 -4.75 14.15 4.08
CA ILE A 132 -4.46 13.20 3.00
C ILE A 132 -5.76 12.58 2.49
N SER A 133 -6.10 12.84 1.22
CA SER A 133 -7.28 12.29 0.54
C SER A 133 -6.94 11.21 -0.51
N GLY A 134 -5.66 11.00 -0.80
CA GLY A 134 -5.17 10.03 -1.79
C GLY A 134 -3.78 9.51 -1.43
N VAL A 135 -3.40 8.36 -1.99
CA VAL A 135 -2.06 7.76 -1.84
C VAL A 135 -1.49 7.41 -3.22
N PRO A 136 -0.16 7.35 -3.40
CA PRO A 136 0.88 7.62 -2.40
C PRO A 136 0.93 9.10 -2.00
N TYR A 137 1.41 9.37 -0.78
CA TYR A 137 1.60 10.73 -0.25
C TYR A 137 2.85 10.72 0.62
N PHE A 138 3.71 11.71 0.46
CA PHE A 138 4.97 11.83 1.19
C PHE A 138 5.00 13.15 1.93
N ILE A 139 5.48 13.11 3.18
CA ILE A 139 5.79 14.29 3.97
C ILE A 139 7.31 14.31 4.10
N VAL A 140 7.94 15.36 3.60
CA VAL A 140 9.39 15.50 3.56
C VAL A 140 9.77 16.76 4.32
N GLY A 141 10.62 16.63 5.32
CA GLY A 141 11.07 17.76 6.13
C GLY A 141 12.34 17.43 6.89
N ARG A 142 12.89 18.43 7.56
CA ARG A 142 14.07 18.29 8.41
C ARG A 142 13.66 17.85 9.81
N ASP A 143 14.33 16.82 10.31
CA ASP A 143 14.10 16.36 11.68
C ASP A 143 14.49 17.45 12.68
N GLY A 144 13.62 17.71 13.65
CA GLY A 144 13.80 18.80 14.63
C GLY A 144 13.66 20.23 14.10
N SER A 145 13.24 20.45 12.85
CA SER A 145 12.99 21.81 12.31
C SER A 145 11.59 22.32 12.66
N ASP A 146 11.49 23.63 12.90
CA ASP A 146 10.21 24.35 13.05
C ASP A 146 9.56 24.69 11.69
N GLU A 147 10.27 24.47 10.59
CA GLU A 147 9.75 24.69 9.24
C GLU A 147 8.63 23.71 8.89
N LEU A 148 7.65 24.19 8.13
CA LEU A 148 6.58 23.34 7.63
C LEU A 148 7.15 22.32 6.64
N PRO A 149 6.88 21.01 6.81
CA PRO A 149 7.36 20.01 5.87
C PRO A 149 6.64 20.12 4.52
N TYR A 150 7.33 19.72 3.46
CA TYR A 150 6.78 19.56 2.12
C TYR A 150 5.80 18.40 2.07
N GLY A 151 4.66 18.61 1.39
CA GLY A 151 3.69 17.56 1.09
C GLY A 151 3.68 17.22 -0.39
N LEU A 152 4.09 16.00 -0.75
CA LEU A 152 4.10 15.51 -2.12
C LEU A 152 2.97 14.50 -2.32
N SER A 153 1.96 14.88 -3.10
CA SER A 153 0.78 14.04 -3.40
C SER A 153 0.96 13.30 -4.72
N GLY A 154 0.71 11.99 -4.72
CA GLY A 154 0.82 11.12 -5.88
C GLY A 154 2.24 10.61 -6.14
N ALA A 155 2.37 9.78 -7.17
CA ALA A 155 3.66 9.23 -7.62
C ALA A 155 4.43 10.31 -8.40
N GLN A 156 4.99 11.28 -7.68
CA GLN A 156 5.80 12.35 -8.24
C GLN A 156 7.10 11.80 -8.86
N THR A 157 7.67 12.54 -9.81
CA THR A 157 8.91 12.13 -10.47
C THR A 157 10.09 12.18 -9.49
N SER A 158 11.12 11.36 -9.71
CA SER A 158 12.37 11.41 -8.94
C SER A 158 13.00 12.80 -8.92
N ARG A 159 12.85 13.57 -10.02
CA ARG A 159 13.29 14.97 -10.11
C ARG A 159 12.58 15.88 -9.10
N THR A 160 11.28 15.70 -8.90
CA THR A 160 10.50 16.47 -7.91
C THR A 160 11.00 16.20 -6.50
N PHE A 161 11.31 14.94 -6.18
CA PHE A 161 11.91 14.59 -4.90
C PHE A 161 13.31 15.20 -4.75
N LEU A 162 14.16 15.12 -5.79
CA LEU A 162 15.50 15.70 -5.76
C LEU A 162 15.45 17.20 -5.49
N GLN A 163 14.60 17.95 -6.20
CA GLN A 163 14.43 19.38 -5.97
C GLN A 163 13.95 19.68 -4.54
N CYS A 164 13.00 18.90 -4.01
CA CYS A 164 12.54 19.05 -2.63
C CYS A 164 13.67 18.83 -1.61
N PHE A 165 14.56 17.87 -1.86
CA PHE A 165 15.72 17.63 -1.00
C PHE A 165 16.78 18.74 -1.13
N GLU A 166 17.02 19.24 -2.34
CA GLU A 166 17.94 20.36 -2.60
C GLU A 166 17.50 21.62 -1.85
N GLU A 167 16.22 22.01 -1.96
CA GLU A 167 15.68 23.18 -1.23
C GLU A 167 15.84 23.04 0.29
N LEU A 168 15.55 21.87 0.85
CA LEU A 168 15.74 21.59 2.28
C LEU A 168 17.21 21.61 2.73
N CYS A 169 18.16 21.42 1.81
CA CYS A 169 19.59 21.48 2.08
C CYS A 169 20.19 22.87 1.84
N GLU A 170 19.63 23.69 0.95
CA GLU A 170 20.11 25.04 0.63
C GLU A 170 19.73 26.08 1.68
N ASP A 171 18.61 25.89 2.39
CA ASP A 171 18.21 26.71 3.54
C ASP A 171 19.07 26.41 4.80
N MET A 172 20.39 26.25 4.62
CA MET A 172 21.42 26.00 5.65
C MET A 172 22.34 27.20 5.89
#